data_AF-A0A5N5HJ47-F1
#
_entry.id   AF-A0A5N5HJ47-F1
#
_cell.length_a   1.000
_cell.length_b   1.000
_cell.length_c   1.000
_cell.angle_alpha   90.00
_cell.angle_beta   90.00
_cell.angle_gamma   90.00
#
_symmetry.space_group_name_H-M   'P 1'
#
loop_
_entity.id
_entity.type
_entity.pdbx_description
1 polymer ?
#
loop_
_entity_poly.entity_id
_entity_poly.type
_entity_poly.pdbx_seq_one_letter_code
_entity_poly.pdbx_strand_id
1 'polypeptide(L)'
;MVEVEAEKAVASREAELRKEVEMMKASTRMEKLKGLYARQQAANAECYAKKREVKGLMALGQAQGAYPRFLLDTIGGNYAAMRDFLMIHNGMFQQVAQINDDAMCGLQPKISI
;
A
#
# COMPACT_ATOMS: atom_id res chain seq x y z
N MET A 1 -37.80 64.54 -11.30
CA MET A 1 -36.64 64.47 -10.38
C MET A 1 -36.65 63.21 -9.53
N VAL A 2 -37.79 62.78 -8.98
CA VAL A 2 -37.90 61.60 -8.08
C VAL A 2 -37.57 60.25 -8.74
N GLU A 3 -37.98 60.01 -9.99
CA GLU A 3 -37.73 58.72 -10.69
C GLU A 3 -36.25 58.47 -11.00
N VAL A 4 -35.49 59.54 -11.31
CA VAL A 4 -34.06 59.45 -11.65
C VAL A 4 -33.20 59.12 -10.41
N GLU A 5 -33.64 59.54 -9.22
CA GLU A 5 -32.98 59.18 -7.96
C GLU A 5 -33.28 57.73 -7.54
N ALA A 6 -34.49 57.25 -7.82
CA ALA A 6 -34.86 55.85 -7.59
C ALA A 6 -34.07 54.89 -8.49
N GLU A 7 -33.90 55.20 -9.78
CA GLU A 7 -33.08 54.40 -10.70
C GLU A 7 -31.60 54.35 -10.28
N LYS A 8 -31.04 55.47 -9.84
CA LYS A 8 -29.66 55.51 -9.31
C LYS A 8 -29.51 54.67 -8.05
N ALA A 9 -30.50 54.66 -7.16
CA ALA A 9 -30.48 53.86 -5.94
C ALA A 9 -30.65 52.36 -6.20
N VAL A 10 -31.38 51.97 -7.24
CA VAL A 10 -31.47 50.57 -7.69
C VAL A 10 -30.14 50.13 -8.32
N ALA A 11 -29.57 50.95 -9.19
CA ALA A 11 -28.30 50.66 -9.85
C ALA A 11 -27.12 50.52 -8.86
N SER A 12 -27.08 51.34 -7.79
CA SER A 12 -26.05 51.21 -6.75
C SER A 12 -26.20 49.90 -5.97
N ARG A 13 -27.43 49.50 -5.64
CA ARG A 13 -27.73 48.22 -4.97
C ARG A 13 -27.39 47.01 -5.82
N GLU A 14 -27.68 47.06 -7.11
CA GLU A 14 -27.28 45.99 -8.04
C GLU A 14 -25.76 45.87 -8.16
N ALA A 15 -25.04 47.00 -8.15
CA ALA A 15 -23.58 47.00 -8.17
C ALA A 15 -22.97 46.42 -6.89
N GLU A 16 -23.58 46.67 -5.73
CA GLU A 16 -23.18 46.06 -4.44
C GLU A 16 -23.44 44.55 -4.43
N LEU A 17 -24.64 44.11 -4.83
CA LEU A 17 -25.00 42.69 -4.98
C LEU A 17 -24.05 41.95 -5.94
N ARG A 18 -23.66 42.57 -7.06
CA ARG A 18 -22.67 41.97 -7.98
C ARG A 18 -21.31 41.76 -7.33
N LYS A 19 -20.82 42.73 -6.54
CA LYS A 19 -19.54 42.58 -5.81
C LYS A 19 -19.63 41.47 -4.76
N GLU A 20 -20.75 41.37 -4.07
CA GLU A 20 -20.98 40.35 -3.04
C GLU A 20 -21.06 38.94 -3.64
N VAL A 21 -21.73 38.80 -4.79
CA VAL A 21 -21.78 37.55 -5.56
C VAL A 21 -20.40 37.14 -6.06
N GLU A 22 -19.58 38.08 -6.55
CA GLU A 22 -18.20 37.77 -6.98
C GLU A 22 -17.30 37.36 -5.80
N MET A 23 -17.43 38.01 -4.65
CA MET A 23 -16.75 37.61 -3.39
C MET A 23 -17.19 36.22 -2.93
N MET A 24 -18.49 35.91 -3.01
CA MET A 24 -19.02 34.58 -2.69
C MET A 24 -18.52 33.51 -3.67
N LYS A 25 -18.44 33.81 -4.97
CA LYS A 25 -17.87 32.90 -5.96
C LYS A 25 -16.37 32.67 -5.73
N ALA A 26 -15.63 33.72 -5.37
CA ALA A 26 -14.20 33.64 -5.11
C ALA A 26 -13.91 32.79 -3.86
N SER A 27 -14.65 33.00 -2.76
CA SER A 27 -14.54 32.18 -1.55
C SER A 27 -14.91 30.71 -1.81
N THR A 28 -16.02 30.46 -2.51
CA THR A 28 -16.42 29.09 -2.89
C THR A 28 -15.37 28.41 -3.78
N ARG A 29 -14.76 29.14 -4.72
CA ARG A 29 -13.65 28.62 -5.54
C ARG A 29 -12.44 28.28 -4.67
N MET A 30 -12.08 29.14 -3.73
CA MET A 30 -10.97 28.87 -2.82
C MET A 30 -11.21 27.63 -1.95
N GLU A 31 -12.42 27.46 -1.40
CA GLU A 31 -12.75 26.25 -0.65
C GLU A 31 -12.67 24.98 -1.51
N LYS A 32 -13.19 25.03 -2.74
CA LYS A 32 -13.06 23.91 -3.69
C LYS A 32 -11.61 23.58 -3.99
N LEU A 33 -10.77 24.59 -4.23
CA LEU A 33 -9.33 24.42 -4.45
C LEU A 33 -8.63 23.80 -3.24
N LYS A 34 -8.95 24.25 -2.02
CA LYS A 34 -8.42 23.65 -0.79
C LYS A 34 -8.81 22.18 -0.67
N GLY A 35 -10.06 21.84 -0.95
CA GLY A 35 -10.54 20.46 -0.94
C GLY A 35 -9.84 19.57 -1.96
N LEU A 36 -9.64 20.06 -3.19
CA LEU A 36 -8.89 19.35 -4.23
C LEU A 36 -7.42 19.17 -3.84
N TYR A 37 -6.79 20.20 -3.29
CA TYR A 37 -5.39 20.13 -2.86
C TYR A 37 -5.19 19.15 -1.70
N ALA A 38 -6.09 19.14 -0.72
CA ALA A 38 -6.06 18.16 0.37
C ALA A 38 -6.21 16.72 -0.14
N ARG A 39 -7.13 16.49 -1.09
CA ARG A 39 -7.28 15.18 -1.75
C ARG A 39 -6.04 14.78 -2.54
N GLN A 40 -5.43 15.72 -3.25
CA GLN A 40 -4.18 15.48 -3.99
C GLN A 40 -3.04 15.10 -3.05
N GLN A 41 -2.90 15.80 -1.91
CA GLN A 41 -1.88 15.47 -0.91
C GLN A 41 -2.11 14.08 -0.32
N ALA A 42 -3.35 13.73 0.02
CA ALA A 42 -3.70 12.41 0.54
C ALA A 42 -3.38 11.30 -0.48
N ALA A 43 -3.79 11.48 -1.73
CA ALA A 43 -3.50 10.51 -2.81
C ALA A 43 -1.99 10.37 -3.07
N ASN A 44 -1.25 11.48 -3.05
CA ASN A 44 0.21 11.45 -3.18
C ASN A 44 0.86 10.71 -2.01
N ALA A 45 0.45 10.99 -0.77
CA ALA A 45 0.97 10.33 0.41
C ALA A 45 0.75 8.81 0.36
N GLU A 46 -0.46 8.38 -0.03
CA GLU A 46 -0.77 6.96 -0.21
C GLU A 46 0.11 6.30 -1.28
N CYS A 47 0.28 6.97 -2.43
CA CYS A 47 1.14 6.48 -3.51
C CYS A 47 2.60 6.33 -3.05
N TYR A 48 3.13 7.31 -2.31
CA TYR A 48 4.48 7.25 -1.75
C TYR A 48 4.64 6.11 -0.73
N ALA A 49 3.66 5.92 0.15
CA ALA A 49 3.67 4.83 1.13
C ALA A 49 3.72 3.46 0.44
N LYS A 50 2.81 3.23 -0.52
CA LYS A 50 2.77 1.99 -1.32
C LYS A 50 4.06 1.75 -2.09
N LYS A 51 4.62 2.80 -2.71
CA LYS A 51 5.91 2.69 -3.44
C LYS A 51 7.05 2.29 -2.51
N ARG A 52 7.07 2.76 -1.26
CA ARG A 52 8.08 2.39 -0.27
C ARG A 52 7.90 0.95 0.20
N GLU A 53 6.65 0.52 0.41
CA GLU A 53 6.31 -0.86 0.76
C GLU A 53 6.78 -1.85 -0.31
N VAL A 54 6.43 -1.60 -1.58
CA VAL A 54 6.86 -2.45 -2.71
C VAL A 54 8.38 -2.52 -2.80
N LYS A 55 9.08 -1.39 -2.64
CA LYS A 55 10.56 -1.38 -2.63
C LYS A 55 11.12 -2.21 -1.47
N GLY A 56 10.50 -2.15 -0.30
CA GLY A 56 10.89 -2.99 0.85
C GLY A 56 10.70 -4.47 0.58
N LEU A 57 9.55 -4.86 0.01
CA LEU A 57 9.26 -6.23 -0.39
C LEU A 57 10.21 -6.73 -1.48
N MET A 58 10.54 -5.89 -2.48
CA MET A 58 11.53 -6.23 -3.49
C MET A 58 12.93 -6.40 -2.90
N ALA A 59 13.35 -5.52 -1.98
CA ALA A 59 14.64 -5.66 -1.31
C ALA A 59 14.69 -6.93 -0.45
N LEU A 60 13.61 -7.26 0.25
CA LEU A 60 13.48 -8.51 1.00
C LEU A 60 13.54 -9.72 0.06
N GLY A 61 12.79 -9.71 -1.04
CA GLY A 61 12.77 -10.78 -2.03
C GLY A 61 14.13 -10.95 -2.73
N GLN A 62 14.83 -9.85 -3.03
CA GLN A 62 16.20 -9.89 -3.55
C GLN A 62 17.16 -10.46 -2.51
N ALA A 63 17.09 -10.06 -1.24
CA ALA A 63 17.91 -10.61 -0.18
C ALA A 63 17.63 -12.11 0.04
N GLN A 64 16.35 -12.50 0.06
CA GLN A 64 15.93 -13.90 0.21
C GLN A 64 16.30 -14.74 -1.02
N GLY A 65 16.27 -14.19 -2.24
CA GLY A 65 16.64 -14.88 -3.47
C GLY A 65 18.14 -14.92 -3.73
N ALA A 66 18.89 -13.93 -3.22
CA ALA A 66 20.34 -13.85 -3.37
C ALA A 66 21.04 -15.04 -2.69
N TYR A 67 20.56 -15.47 -1.53
CA TYR A 67 21.17 -16.58 -0.80
C TYR A 67 21.05 -17.95 -1.50
N PRO A 68 19.85 -18.41 -1.93
CA PRO A 68 19.71 -19.61 -2.74
C PRO A 68 20.46 -19.52 -4.07
N ARG A 69 20.45 -18.34 -4.72
CA ARG A 69 21.18 -18.15 -5.98
C ARG A 69 22.69 -18.30 -5.78
N PHE A 70 23.23 -17.66 -4.74
CA PHE A 70 24.63 -17.79 -4.36
C PHE A 70 24.99 -19.26 -4.08
N LEU A 71 24.21 -19.95 -3.25
CA LEU A 71 24.44 -21.38 -2.96
C LEU A 71 24.45 -22.21 -4.24
N LEU A 72 23.45 -22.03 -5.10
CA LEU A 72 23.35 -22.75 -6.38
C LEU A 72 24.57 -22.49 -7.27
N ASP A 73 25.01 -21.23 -7.38
CA ASP A 73 26.17 -20.86 -8.19
C ASP A 73 27.47 -21.43 -7.59
N THR A 74 27.65 -21.41 -6.26
CA THR A 74 28.86 -21.95 -5.60
C THR A 74 29.07 -23.45 -5.79
N ILE A 75 27.98 -24.21 -5.95
CA ILE A 75 28.02 -25.66 -6.18
C ILE A 75 27.84 -26.02 -7.66
N GLY A 76 28.05 -25.05 -8.57
CA GLY A 76 28.06 -25.27 -10.02
C GLY A 76 26.69 -25.59 -10.60
N GLY A 77 25.61 -25.05 -10.03
CA GLY A 77 24.25 -25.27 -10.52
C GLY A 77 23.61 -26.59 -10.06
N ASN A 78 24.25 -27.34 -9.16
CA ASN A 78 23.72 -28.61 -8.67
C ASN A 78 22.54 -28.40 -7.72
N TYR A 79 21.33 -28.31 -8.29
CA TYR A 79 20.10 -28.11 -7.55
C TYR A 79 19.88 -29.16 -6.44
N ALA A 80 20.23 -30.43 -6.67
CA ALA A 80 20.06 -31.48 -5.68
C ALA A 80 20.91 -31.22 -4.43
N ALA A 81 22.18 -30.86 -4.61
CA ALA A 81 23.08 -30.54 -3.50
C ALA A 81 22.63 -29.28 -2.73
N MET A 82 22.17 -28.22 -3.41
CA MET A 82 21.62 -27.02 -2.74
C MET A 82 20.37 -27.38 -1.94
N ARG A 83 19.43 -28.11 -2.57
CA ARG A 83 18.19 -28.54 -1.92
C ARG A 83 18.51 -29.35 -0.68
N ASP A 84 19.35 -30.37 -0.78
CA ASP A 84 19.68 -31.25 0.33
C ASP A 84 20.38 -30.48 1.45
N PHE A 85 21.31 -29.56 1.14
CA PHE A 85 21.89 -28.65 2.12
C PHE A 85 20.81 -27.82 2.84
N LEU A 86 19.89 -27.19 2.11
CA LEU A 86 18.83 -26.38 2.71
C LEU A 86 17.88 -27.23 3.59
N MET A 87 17.54 -28.44 3.15
CA MET A 87 16.69 -29.37 3.90
C MET A 87 17.37 -29.80 5.20
N ILE A 88 18.65 -30.15 5.16
CA ILE A 88 19.44 -30.58 6.33
C ILE A 88 19.68 -29.40 7.27
N HIS A 89 20.16 -28.28 6.74
CA HIS A 89 20.53 -27.09 7.53
C HIS A 89 19.33 -26.51 8.27
N ASN A 90 18.14 -26.48 7.65
CA ASN A 90 16.93 -25.95 8.26
C ASN A 90 16.18 -27.00 9.12
N GLY A 91 16.77 -28.19 9.33
CA GLY A 91 16.22 -29.22 10.20
C GLY A 91 14.93 -29.88 9.68
N MET A 92 14.67 -29.81 8.37
CA MET A 92 13.40 -30.28 7.80
C MET A 92 13.20 -31.79 7.99
N PHE A 93 14.26 -32.59 7.91
CA PHE A 93 14.15 -34.03 8.14
C PHE A 93 13.74 -34.35 9.59
N GLN A 94 14.28 -33.62 10.57
CA GLN A 94 13.91 -33.75 11.97
C GLN A 94 12.45 -33.35 12.20
N GLN A 95 12.00 -32.25 11.58
CA GLN A 95 10.60 -31.81 11.67
C GLN A 95 9.64 -32.82 11.05
N VAL A 96 9.97 -33.36 9.86
CA VAL A 96 9.15 -34.41 9.22
C VAL A 96 9.10 -35.66 10.07
N ALA A 97 10.22 -36.08 10.67
CA ALA A 97 10.24 -37.22 11.58
C ALA A 97 9.34 -36.99 12.81
N GLN A 98 9.42 -35.83 13.45
CA GLN A 98 8.56 -35.48 14.59
C GLN A 98 7.07 -35.50 14.23
N ILE A 99 6.70 -34.89 13.09
CA ILE A 99 5.30 -34.88 12.61
C ILE A 99 4.79 -36.30 12.37
N ASN A 100 5.64 -37.16 11.79
CA ASN A 100 5.28 -38.55 11.54
C ASN A 100 5.13 -39.33 12.86
N ASP A 101 6.04 -39.13 13.81
CA ASP A 101 5.97 -39.76 15.14
C ASP A 101 4.70 -39.35 15.88
N ASP A 102 4.34 -38.06 15.85
CA ASP A 102 3.10 -37.54 16.44
C ASP A 102 1.86 -38.15 15.78
N ALA A 103 1.85 -38.24 14.44
CA ALA A 103 0.76 -38.84 13.68
C ALA A 103 0.59 -40.33 13.99
N MET A 104 1.69 -41.07 14.09
CA MET A 104 1.69 -42.49 14.46
C MET A 104 1.25 -42.71 15.91
N CYS A 105 1.62 -41.83 16.84
CA CYS A 105 1.13 -41.89 18.23
C CYS A 105 -0.39 -41.69 18.31
N GLY A 106 -0.97 -40.84 17.45
CA GLY A 106 -2.41 -40.64 17.38
C GLY A 106 -3.19 -41.80 16.76
N LEU A 107 -2.53 -42.56 15.87
CA LEU A 107 -3.05 -43.77 15.26
C LEU A 107 -2.76 -44.95 16.18
N GLN A 108 -3.57 -45.22 17.22
CA GLN A 108 -3.44 -46.46 18.01
C GLN A 108 -3.41 -47.68 17.08
N PRO A 109 -2.24 -48.25 16.75
CA PRO A 109 -2.16 -49.24 15.71
C PRO A 109 -2.57 -50.56 16.36
N LYS A 110 -3.73 -51.10 15.97
CA LYS A 110 -4.12 -52.46 16.33
C LYS A 110 -3.26 -53.43 15.55
N ILE A 111 -2.02 -53.62 15.98
CA ILE A 111 -1.16 -54.68 15.46
C ILE A 111 -1.57 -55.95 16.20
N SER A 112 -2.40 -56.78 15.57
CA SER A 112 -2.54 -58.18 15.97
C SER A 112 -1.26 -58.91 15.54
N ILE A 113 -0.55 -59.48 16.51
CA ILE A 113 0.61 -60.37 16.30
C ILE A 113 0.10 -61.74 15.87
#